data_AF-A0A520REX9-F1
#
_entry.id   AF-A0A520REX9-F1
#
_cell.length_a   1.000
_cell.length_b   1.000
_cell.length_c   1.000
_cell.angle_alpha   90.00
_cell.angle_beta   90.00
_cell.angle_gamma   90.00
#
_symmetry.space_group_name_H-M   'P 1'
#
loop_
_entity.id
_entity.type
_entity.pdbx_description
1 polymer ?
#
loop_
_entity_poly.entity_id
_entity_poly.type
_entity_poly.pdbx_seq_one_letter_code
_entity_poly.pdbx_strand_id
1 'polypeptide(L)'
;MKHENAQSQMTRVPSLKGFTLIELLVVIAVIGILASLIVGVSGVATTKARLSQTSALLNNVSTAIDSYHADIGSFPPDALLRNGVVNTVTNQLFYELTGTVYTERRTYTSLSGSDEIGRPQINRFFGRDGFQNVARNQAEVKGYLDLKASEVGEISENPSIRVLKAPIPWPLKQIEGNYQDVLGRNRSMESLRPYQGRNQRFRGMNTWQYRSSGLNRFNQQSFDLWADLVIGNKIYRVNNWSTQPKVFEALTQP
;
A
#
# COMPACT_ATOMS: atom_id res chain seq x y z
N MET A 1 34.75 -24.72 -89.35
CA MET A 1 35.09 -24.01 -88.09
C MET A 1 34.11 -24.45 -87.02
N LYS A 2 34.65 -24.85 -85.86
CA LYS A 2 33.93 -25.35 -84.66
C LYS A 2 33.09 -24.23 -84.04
N HIS A 3 31.89 -24.53 -83.53
CA HIS A 3 31.23 -23.88 -82.37
C HIS A 3 30.09 -24.83 -81.94
N GLU A 4 30.33 -25.79 -81.04
CA GLU A 4 30.33 -25.71 -79.57
C GLU A 4 28.91 -25.72 -78.97
N ASN A 5 28.58 -26.86 -78.35
CA ASN A 5 27.33 -27.17 -77.66
C ASN A 5 27.18 -26.31 -76.40
N ALA A 6 26.15 -25.47 -76.33
CA ALA A 6 25.69 -24.88 -75.07
C ALA A 6 24.62 -25.80 -74.45
N GLN A 7 25.03 -26.71 -73.56
CA GLN A 7 24.11 -27.42 -72.68
C GLN A 7 23.66 -26.47 -71.55
N SER A 8 22.40 -26.03 -71.58
CA SER A 8 21.78 -25.28 -70.48
C SER A 8 21.73 -26.14 -69.22
N GLN A 9 22.59 -25.82 -68.25
CA GLN A 9 22.51 -26.38 -66.90
C GLN A 9 21.29 -25.77 -66.18
N MET A 10 20.21 -26.56 -66.04
CA MET A 10 19.09 -26.25 -65.15
C MET A 10 19.57 -26.32 -63.69
N THR A 11 19.81 -25.17 -63.07
CA THR A 11 19.98 -25.05 -61.62
C THR A 11 18.70 -25.51 -60.92
N ARG A 12 18.75 -26.67 -60.24
CA ARG A 12 17.64 -27.17 -59.41
C ARG A 12 17.43 -26.22 -58.24
N VAL A 13 16.25 -25.60 -58.17
CA VAL A 13 15.80 -24.86 -57.00
C VAL A 13 15.61 -25.86 -55.86
N PRO A 14 16.26 -25.69 -54.69
CA PRO A 14 16.08 -26.63 -53.58
C PRO A 14 14.63 -26.61 -53.11
N SER A 15 14.02 -27.79 -52.94
CA SER A 15 12.65 -27.89 -52.42
C SER A 15 12.62 -27.44 -50.97
N LEU A 16 11.89 -26.37 -50.68
CA LEU A 16 11.56 -25.98 -49.31
C LEU A 16 10.75 -27.13 -48.68
N LYS A 17 11.31 -27.78 -47.65
CA LYS A 17 10.60 -28.80 -46.88
C LYS A 17 9.42 -28.11 -46.17
N GLY A 18 8.20 -28.51 -46.50
CA GLY A 18 6.98 -28.05 -45.81
C GLY A 18 6.88 -28.65 -44.40
N PHE A 19 6.29 -27.88 -43.48
CA PHE A 19 6.01 -28.33 -42.12
C PHE A 19 4.98 -29.46 -42.12
N THR A 20 5.18 -30.50 -41.30
CA THR A 20 4.20 -31.57 -41.13
C THR A 20 3.14 -31.17 -40.10
N LEU A 21 1.93 -31.74 -40.24
CA LEU A 21 0.85 -31.53 -39.27
C LEU A 21 1.25 -31.96 -37.85
N ILE A 22 2.06 -33.02 -37.73
CA ILE A 22 2.50 -33.51 -36.43
C ILE A 22 3.50 -32.58 -35.76
N GLU A 23 4.40 -31.95 -36.53
CA GLU A 23 5.32 -30.93 -35.99
C GLU A 23 4.55 -29.72 -35.47
N LEU A 24 3.53 -29.27 -36.21
CA LEU A 24 2.67 -28.17 -35.74
C LEU A 24 1.89 -28.55 -34.48
N LEU A 25 1.38 -29.79 -34.41
CA LEU A 25 0.59 -30.29 -33.28
C LEU A 25 1.42 -30.40 -32.00
N VAL A 26 2.68 -30.84 -32.10
CA VAL A 26 3.60 -30.89 -30.96
C VAL A 26 3.92 -29.47 -30.47
N VAL A 27 4.12 -28.51 -31.36
CA VAL A 27 4.42 -27.11 -30.98
C VAL A 27 3.27 -26.49 -30.19
N ILE A 28 2.02 -26.61 -30.66
CA ILE A 28 0.87 -26.06 -29.92
C ILE A 28 0.66 -26.78 -28.58
N ALA A 29 0.95 -28.08 -28.50
CA ALA A 29 0.87 -28.84 -27.26
C ALA A 29 1.89 -28.33 -26.23
N VAL A 30 3.14 -28.09 -26.65
CA VAL A 30 4.19 -27.53 -25.78
C VAL A 30 3.84 -26.10 -25.35
N ILE A 31 3.37 -25.25 -26.27
CA ILE A 31 2.92 -23.88 -25.93
C ILE A 31 1.76 -23.92 -24.93
N GLY A 32 0.80 -24.83 -25.10
CA GLY A 32 -0.32 -25.01 -24.16
C GLY A 32 0.13 -25.42 -22.76
N ILE A 33 1.07 -26.36 -22.65
CA ILE A 33 1.64 -26.79 -21.36
C ILE A 33 2.37 -25.61 -20.70
N LEU A 34 3.26 -24.93 -21.43
CA LEU A 34 4.02 -23.79 -20.90
C LEU A 34 3.10 -22.63 -20.48
N ALA A 35 2.09 -22.30 -21.28
CA ALA A 35 1.12 -21.25 -20.96
C ALA A 35 0.33 -21.58 -19.68
N SER A 36 -0.08 -22.85 -19.50
CA SER A 36 -0.84 -23.27 -18.31
C SER A 36 -0.03 -23.12 -17.00
N LEU A 37 1.27 -23.42 -17.04
CA LEU A 37 2.17 -23.27 -15.89
C LEU A 37 2.39 -21.79 -15.53
N ILE A 38 2.55 -20.92 -16.53
CA ILE A 38 2.77 -19.48 -16.33
C ILE A 38 1.57 -18.83 -15.64
N VAL A 39 0.34 -19.18 -16.05
CA VAL A 39 -0.89 -18.62 -15.48
C VAL A 39 -1.01 -18.95 -13.99
N GLY A 40 -0.75 -20.19 -13.58
CA GLY A 40 -0.88 -20.61 -12.18
C GLY A 40 0.10 -19.92 -11.21
N VAL A 41 1.34 -19.66 -11.65
CA VAL A 41 2.38 -19.03 -10.80
C VAL A 41 2.20 -17.51 -10.70
N SER A 42 1.60 -16.88 -11.71
CA SER A 42 1.44 -15.42 -11.77
C SER A 42 0.66 -14.83 -10.58
N GLY A 43 -0.38 -15.52 -10.09
CA GLY A 43 -1.17 -15.08 -8.93
C GLY A 43 -0.43 -15.14 -7.58
N VAL A 44 0.38 -16.17 -7.37
CA VAL A 44 1.16 -16.34 -6.12
C VAL A 44 2.36 -15.39 -6.10
N ALA A 45 3.04 -15.22 -7.24
CA ALA A 45 4.15 -14.28 -7.37
C ALA A 45 3.69 -12.84 -7.12
N THR A 46 2.54 -12.43 -7.67
CA THR A 46 1.97 -11.10 -7.43
C THR A 46 1.53 -10.91 -5.98
N THR A 47 0.95 -11.94 -5.34
CA THR A 47 0.61 -11.90 -3.90
C THR A 47 1.84 -11.67 -3.04
N LYS A 48 2.90 -12.46 -3.23
CA LYS A 48 4.15 -12.33 -2.48
C LYS A 48 4.82 -10.98 -2.71
N ALA A 49 4.86 -10.49 -3.94
CA ALA A 49 5.42 -9.18 -4.26
C ALA A 49 4.66 -8.04 -3.54
N ARG A 50 3.33 -8.10 -3.53
CA ARG A 50 2.47 -7.13 -2.85
C ARG A 50 2.66 -7.11 -1.33
N LEU A 51 2.72 -8.28 -0.71
CA LEU A 51 3.01 -8.41 0.72
C LEU A 51 4.42 -7.92 1.03
N SER A 52 5.42 -8.33 0.25
CA SER A 52 6.81 -7.92 0.41
C SER A 52 6.98 -6.40 0.32
N GLN A 53 6.34 -5.76 -0.66
CA GLN A 53 6.36 -4.30 -0.82
C GLN A 53 5.77 -3.59 0.40
N THR A 54 4.66 -4.10 0.93
CA THR A 54 4.00 -3.47 2.09
C THR A 54 4.75 -3.74 3.38
N SER A 55 5.34 -4.92 3.55
CA SER A 55 6.22 -5.22 4.68
C SER A 55 7.51 -4.39 4.65
N ALA A 56 8.06 -4.11 3.47
CA ALA A 56 9.22 -3.22 3.37
C ALA A 56 8.88 -1.81 3.85
N LEU A 57 7.73 -1.25 3.41
CA LEU A 57 7.27 0.04 3.90
C LEU A 57 6.91 0.01 5.40
N LEU A 58 6.30 -1.08 5.90
CA LEU A 58 6.05 -1.27 7.34
C LEU A 58 7.34 -1.09 8.14
N ASN A 59 8.42 -1.75 7.70
CA ASN A 59 9.71 -1.70 8.39
C ASN A 59 10.29 -0.28 8.35
N ASN A 60 10.26 0.38 7.18
CA ASN A 60 10.74 1.76 7.04
C ASN A 60 9.98 2.72 7.95
N VAL A 61 8.65 2.63 7.99
CA VAL A 61 7.79 3.46 8.84
C VAL A 61 8.03 3.15 10.32
N SER A 62 8.21 1.87 10.67
CA SER A 62 8.48 1.47 12.06
C SER A 62 9.83 2.03 12.55
N THR A 63 10.89 1.89 11.75
CA THR A 63 12.21 2.47 12.05
C THR A 63 12.16 4.00 12.13
N ALA A 64 11.37 4.66 11.27
CA ALA A 64 11.16 6.10 11.35
C ALA A 64 10.45 6.51 12.65
N ILE A 65 9.45 5.75 13.10
CA ILE A 65 8.76 5.99 14.38
C ILE A 65 9.71 5.78 15.57
N ASP A 66 10.55 4.74 15.53
CA ASP A 66 11.55 4.51 16.59
C ASP A 66 12.60 5.63 16.64
N SER A 67 13.05 6.11 15.48
CA SER A 67 13.99 7.24 15.37
C SER A 67 13.36 8.54 15.87
N TYR A 68 12.09 8.78 15.52
CA TYR A 68 11.30 9.88 16.05
C TYR A 68 11.21 9.80 17.57
N HIS A 69 10.89 8.62 18.11
CA HIS A 69 10.76 8.43 19.56
C HIS A 69 12.08 8.68 20.29
N ALA A 70 13.21 8.25 19.71
CA ALA A 70 14.53 8.47 20.28
C ALA A 70 14.89 9.97 20.39
N ASP A 71 14.47 10.79 19.42
CA ASP A 71 14.77 12.23 19.41
C ASP A 71 13.74 13.08 20.17
N ILE A 72 12.44 12.80 19.98
CA ILE A 72 11.33 13.59 20.50
C ILE A 72 10.97 13.16 21.93
N GLY A 73 11.37 11.94 22.34
CA GLY A 73 11.10 11.38 23.67
C GLY A 73 9.66 10.88 23.86
N SER A 74 8.85 10.85 22.81
CA SER A 74 7.52 10.23 22.81
C SER A 74 7.19 9.69 21.41
N PHE A 75 6.29 8.72 21.33
CA PHE A 75 5.83 8.23 20.03
C PHE A 75 4.93 9.28 19.36
N PRO A 76 4.82 9.31 18.03
CA PRO A 76 3.88 10.19 17.35
C PRO A 76 2.49 10.09 17.97
N PRO A 77 1.80 11.23 18.16
CA PRO A 77 0.52 11.25 18.85
C PRO A 77 -0.56 10.52 18.04
N ASP A 78 -1.36 9.72 18.75
CA ASP A 78 -2.57 9.14 18.18
C ASP A 78 -3.52 10.23 17.68
N ALA A 79 -4.22 9.99 16.58
CA ALA A 79 -5.37 10.82 16.27
C ALA A 79 -6.56 10.43 17.14
N LEU A 80 -7.36 11.41 17.52
CA LEU A 80 -8.50 11.24 18.40
C LEU A 80 -9.79 11.66 17.70
N LEU A 81 -10.85 10.92 17.97
CA LEU A 81 -12.21 11.36 17.75
C LEU A 81 -12.60 12.38 18.83
N ARG A 82 -13.64 13.18 18.58
CA ARG A 82 -14.14 14.19 19.53
C ARG A 82 -14.56 13.62 20.89
N ASN A 83 -14.86 12.33 20.96
CA ASN A 83 -15.19 11.61 22.19
C ASN A 83 -13.96 10.99 22.88
N GLY A 84 -12.74 11.35 22.46
CA GLY A 84 -11.48 10.84 23.03
C GLY A 84 -11.06 9.45 22.55
N VAL A 85 -11.84 8.80 21.67
CA VAL A 85 -11.48 7.48 21.12
C VAL A 85 -10.38 7.63 20.08
N VAL A 86 -9.34 6.80 20.16
CA VAL A 86 -8.26 6.79 19.16
C VAL A 86 -8.78 6.37 17.79
N ASN A 87 -8.59 7.25 16.81
CA ASN A 87 -8.80 7.00 15.39
C ASN A 87 -7.47 6.54 14.76
N THR A 88 -7.41 5.26 14.41
CA THR A 88 -6.20 4.64 13.86
C THR A 88 -6.00 5.00 12.38
N VAL A 89 -7.07 5.35 11.68
CA VAL A 89 -7.12 5.52 10.22
C VAL A 89 -6.63 6.90 9.80
N THR A 90 -7.19 7.96 10.38
CA THR A 90 -6.78 9.34 10.08
C THR A 90 -5.82 9.82 11.15
N ASN A 91 -4.56 9.38 11.08
CA ASN A 91 -3.50 9.72 12.01
C ASN A 91 -2.54 10.79 11.44
N GLN A 92 -1.68 11.31 12.31
CA GLN A 92 -0.75 12.41 11.98
C GLN A 92 0.62 11.93 11.50
N LEU A 93 0.83 10.62 11.30
CA LEU A 93 2.15 10.07 10.98
C LEU A 93 2.81 10.76 9.78
N PHE A 94 2.05 11.18 8.77
CA PHE A 94 2.61 11.92 7.65
C PHE A 94 3.35 13.18 8.13
N TYR A 95 2.70 14.04 8.92
CA TYR A 95 3.29 15.29 9.39
C TYR A 95 4.36 15.08 10.44
N GLU A 96 4.16 14.12 11.35
CA GLU A 96 5.12 13.84 12.42
C GLU A 96 6.42 13.22 11.88
N LEU A 97 6.33 12.34 10.89
CA LEU A 97 7.50 11.67 10.31
C LEU A 97 8.16 12.47 9.18
N THR A 98 7.48 13.42 8.54
CA THR A 98 8.12 14.30 7.55
C THR A 98 8.59 15.63 8.14
N GLY A 99 8.00 16.03 9.27
CA GLY A 99 8.25 17.30 9.92
C GLY A 99 7.43 18.45 9.34
N THR A 100 7.19 19.44 10.19
CA THR A 100 6.42 20.65 9.84
C THR A 100 7.13 21.91 10.29
N VAL A 101 6.74 23.06 9.74
CA VAL A 101 7.17 24.38 10.19
C VAL A 101 5.96 25.15 10.70
N TYR A 102 6.08 25.79 11.86
CA TYR A 102 5.05 26.69 12.34
C TYR A 102 5.31 28.12 11.86
N THR A 103 4.33 28.70 11.18
CA THR A 103 4.48 29.99 10.49
C THR A 103 3.94 31.15 11.34
N GLU A 104 4.30 32.38 10.96
CA GLU A 104 3.77 33.62 11.54
C GLU A 104 2.24 33.74 11.40
N ARG A 105 1.65 33.06 10.39
CA ARG A 105 0.20 33.01 10.17
C ARG A 105 -0.54 32.07 11.14
N ARG A 106 0.17 31.50 12.11
CA ARG A 106 -0.35 30.52 13.08
C ARG A 106 -0.85 29.23 12.40
N THR A 107 -0.18 28.85 11.32
CA THR A 107 -0.43 27.64 10.54
C THR A 107 0.82 26.75 10.54
N TYR A 108 0.64 25.50 10.15
CA TYR A 108 1.72 24.54 9.96
C TYR A 108 1.89 24.28 8.47
N THR A 109 3.13 24.25 8.00
CA THR A 109 3.46 23.83 6.63
C THR A 109 4.20 22.50 6.63
N SER A 110 3.89 21.64 5.65
CA SER A 110 4.65 20.39 5.45
C SER A 110 6.09 20.67 5.01
N LEU A 111 6.97 19.68 5.08
CA LEU A 111 8.36 19.78 4.59
C LEU A 111 8.44 20.30 3.13
N SER A 112 7.45 20.01 2.29
CA SER A 112 7.45 20.50 0.91
C SER A 112 7.06 21.99 0.76
N GLY A 113 6.57 22.61 1.84
CA GLY A 113 6.07 23.99 1.83
C GLY A 113 4.76 24.20 1.08
N SER A 114 4.16 23.16 0.48
CA SER A 114 2.97 23.30 -0.38
C SER A 114 1.65 23.31 0.37
N ASP A 115 1.59 22.70 1.55
CA ASP A 115 0.34 22.52 2.29
C ASP A 115 0.37 23.42 3.52
N GLU A 116 -0.61 24.32 3.67
CA GLU A 116 -0.76 25.17 4.85
C GLU A 116 -2.00 24.76 5.65
N ILE A 117 -1.80 24.40 6.92
CA ILE A 117 -2.84 23.78 7.75
C ILE A 117 -2.98 24.55 9.06
N GLY A 118 -4.19 25.05 9.31
CA GLY A 118 -4.53 25.72 10.55
C GLY A 118 -4.90 24.76 11.67
N ARG A 119 -4.77 25.22 12.92
CA ARG A 119 -5.21 24.50 14.13
C ARG A 119 -6.65 23.98 14.06
N PRO A 120 -7.66 24.73 13.54
CA PRO A 120 -9.03 24.22 13.43
C PRO A 120 -9.12 22.96 12.56
N GLN A 121 -8.32 22.87 11.51
CA GLN A 121 -8.29 21.70 10.63
C GLN A 121 -7.55 20.54 11.27
N ILE A 122 -6.43 20.78 11.96
CA ILE A 122 -5.74 19.73 12.73
C ILE A 122 -6.69 19.13 13.76
N ASN A 123 -7.43 19.97 14.50
CA ASN A 123 -8.39 19.50 15.48
C ASN A 123 -9.54 18.71 14.82
N ARG A 124 -10.04 19.19 13.68
CA ARG A 124 -11.11 18.51 12.93
C ARG A 124 -10.71 17.13 12.42
N PHE A 125 -9.51 16.97 11.86
CA PHE A 125 -9.08 15.75 11.19
C PHE A 125 -8.33 14.78 12.11
N PHE A 126 -7.62 15.30 13.10
CA PHE A 126 -6.74 14.51 13.98
C PHE A 126 -7.10 14.59 15.46
N GLY A 127 -8.02 15.48 15.86
CA GLY A 127 -8.40 15.65 17.27
C GLY A 127 -7.28 16.19 18.15
N ARG A 128 -6.31 16.91 17.55
CA ARG A 128 -5.17 17.55 18.23
C ARG A 128 -5.08 19.03 17.87
N ASP A 129 -4.29 19.78 18.64
CA ASP A 129 -4.12 21.23 18.45
C ASP A 129 -2.87 21.61 17.65
N GLY A 130 -2.04 20.62 17.29
CA GLY A 130 -0.81 20.80 16.56
C GLY A 130 -0.04 19.49 16.39
N PHE A 131 1.12 19.60 15.74
CA PHE A 131 2.10 18.54 15.59
C PHE A 131 3.20 18.68 16.65
N GLN A 132 3.91 17.60 16.93
CA GLN A 132 5.06 17.58 17.84
C GLN A 132 6.37 17.82 17.08
N ASN A 133 6.56 17.25 15.90
CA ASN A 133 7.71 17.52 15.05
C ASN A 133 7.52 18.83 14.26
N VAL A 134 7.92 19.91 14.90
CA VAL A 134 7.79 21.29 14.40
C VAL A 134 9.13 21.99 14.49
N ALA A 135 9.63 22.47 13.35
CA ALA A 135 10.81 23.31 13.26
C ALA A 135 10.45 24.81 13.19
N ARG A 136 11.44 25.65 13.46
CA ARG A 136 11.29 27.12 13.40
C ARG A 136 11.28 27.66 11.97
N ASN A 137 11.96 26.95 11.08
CA ASN A 137 12.08 27.30 9.67
C ASN A 137 12.36 26.03 8.85
N GLN A 138 12.28 26.17 7.53
CA GLN A 138 12.40 25.07 6.58
C GLN A 138 13.77 24.37 6.60
N ALA A 139 14.85 25.10 6.94
CA ALA A 139 16.21 24.56 6.97
C ALA A 139 16.46 23.67 8.20
N GLU A 140 15.67 23.83 9.25
CA GLU A 140 15.76 23.08 10.50
C GLU A 140 14.80 21.88 10.56
N VAL A 141 13.97 21.66 9.53
CA VAL A 141 13.02 20.54 9.54
C VAL A 141 13.77 19.22 9.51
N LYS A 142 13.50 18.38 10.51
CA LYS A 142 13.98 17.01 10.57
C LYS A 142 12.88 16.06 10.11
N GLY A 143 13.07 15.47 8.94
CA GLY A 143 12.29 14.32 8.48
C GLY A 143 12.89 13.02 8.98
N TYR A 144 12.03 12.07 9.32
CA TYR A 144 12.35 10.70 9.71
C TYR A 144 12.03 9.68 8.60
N LEU A 145 11.25 10.08 7.61
CA LEU A 145 10.76 9.20 6.57
C LEU A 145 10.68 9.92 5.22
N ASP A 146 11.39 9.37 4.24
CA ASP A 146 11.29 9.77 2.84
C ASP A 146 10.18 8.98 2.14
N LEU A 147 9.25 9.70 1.50
CA LEU A 147 8.05 9.12 0.92
C LEU A 147 8.00 9.29 -0.60
N LYS A 148 7.53 8.24 -1.28
CA LYS A 148 7.13 8.30 -2.68
C LYS A 148 5.72 8.87 -2.78
N ALA A 149 5.37 9.46 -3.93
CA ALA A 149 4.01 9.92 -4.19
C ALA A 149 2.95 8.81 -4.03
N SER A 150 3.30 7.55 -4.29
CA SER A 150 2.44 6.39 -4.09
C SER A 150 2.14 6.06 -2.62
N GLU A 151 2.89 6.63 -1.68
CA GLU A 151 2.80 6.38 -0.22
C GLU A 151 2.11 7.54 0.51
N VAL A 152 1.76 8.60 -0.24
CA VAL A 152 1.04 9.77 0.26
C VAL A 152 -0.41 9.75 -0.23
N GLY A 153 -1.34 9.86 0.71
CA GLY A 153 -2.77 10.04 0.44
C GLY A 153 -3.21 11.44 0.82
N GLU A 154 -4.29 11.92 0.21
CA GLU A 154 -4.95 13.17 0.55
C GLU A 154 -6.41 12.88 0.90
N ILE A 155 -6.87 13.40 2.03
CA ILE A 155 -8.23 13.19 2.58
C ILE A 155 -9.08 14.48 2.60
N SER A 156 -8.51 15.59 2.16
CA SER A 156 -9.16 16.88 1.97
C SER A 156 -8.30 17.71 1.01
N GLU A 157 -8.90 18.41 0.06
CA GLU A 157 -8.20 19.25 -0.94
C GLU A 157 -8.15 20.73 -0.54
N ASN A 158 -9.05 21.19 0.34
CA ASN A 158 -9.10 22.57 0.78
C ASN A 158 -9.45 22.70 2.29
N PRO A 159 -8.45 22.91 3.16
CA PRO A 159 -7.02 22.83 2.85
C PRO A 159 -6.61 21.39 2.52
N SER A 160 -5.45 21.24 1.87
CA SER A 160 -4.85 19.93 1.61
C SER A 160 -4.51 19.25 2.94
N ILE A 161 -5.07 18.06 3.17
CA ILE A 161 -4.78 17.23 4.34
C ILE A 161 -4.25 15.88 3.86
N ARG A 162 -2.97 15.66 4.08
CA ARG A 162 -2.27 14.42 3.74
C ARG A 162 -2.27 13.40 4.88
N VAL A 163 -2.17 12.14 4.49
CA VAL A 163 -2.02 10.96 5.35
C VAL A 163 -1.04 9.99 4.72
N LEU A 164 -0.41 9.16 5.55
CA LEU A 164 0.43 8.07 5.08
C LEU A 164 -0.45 6.90 4.62
N LYS A 165 -0.20 6.39 3.41
CA LYS A 165 -0.96 5.26 2.84
C LYS A 165 -0.04 4.10 2.44
N ALA A 166 -0.59 2.90 2.48
CA ALA A 166 0.02 1.71 1.93
C ALA A 166 0.14 1.85 0.40
N PRO A 167 1.17 1.24 -0.23
CA PRO A 167 1.42 1.37 -1.66
C PRO A 167 0.35 0.67 -2.50
N ILE A 168 -0.42 -0.23 -1.90
CA ILE A 168 -1.48 -0.98 -2.56
C ILE A 168 -2.83 -0.35 -2.21
N PRO A 169 -3.56 0.20 -3.19
CA PRO A 169 -4.84 0.83 -2.93
C PRO A 169 -5.88 -0.22 -2.51
N TRP A 170 -6.87 0.25 -1.74
CA TRP A 170 -8.05 -0.56 -1.45
C TRP A 170 -8.86 -0.73 -2.76
N PRO A 171 -9.39 -1.93 -3.05
CA PRO A 171 -10.19 -2.14 -4.25
C PRO A 171 -11.46 -1.29 -4.22
N LEU A 172 -11.82 -0.71 -5.36
CA LEU A 172 -13.07 0.06 -5.49
C LEU A 172 -14.31 -0.84 -5.47
N LYS A 173 -14.15 -2.10 -5.92
CA LYS A 173 -15.19 -3.12 -5.80
C LYS A 173 -15.26 -3.58 -4.34
N GLN A 174 -16.48 -3.60 -3.80
CA GLN A 174 -16.74 -4.08 -2.45
C GLN A 174 -16.36 -5.56 -2.33
N ILE A 175 -15.82 -5.92 -1.16
CA ILE A 175 -15.51 -7.30 -0.83
C ILE A 175 -16.71 -7.90 -0.12
N GLU A 176 -17.26 -8.96 -0.71
CA GLU A 176 -18.40 -9.67 -0.17
C GLU A 176 -17.98 -10.70 0.89
N GLY A 177 -18.93 -11.08 1.74
CA GLY A 177 -18.73 -12.09 2.78
C GLY A 177 -18.55 -11.52 4.18
N ASN A 178 -18.58 -12.43 5.14
CA ASN A 178 -18.40 -12.14 6.56
C ASN A 178 -17.20 -12.93 7.08
N TYR A 179 -16.49 -12.37 8.04
CA TYR A 179 -15.46 -13.05 8.84
C TYR A 179 -15.89 -13.07 10.30
N GLN A 180 -15.31 -13.97 11.08
CA GLN A 180 -15.50 -14.01 12.52
C GLN A 180 -14.40 -13.20 13.23
N ASP A 181 -14.78 -12.20 14.03
CA ASP A 181 -13.82 -11.42 14.80
C ASP A 181 -13.28 -12.20 16.01
N VAL A 182 -12.34 -11.60 16.74
CA VAL A 182 -11.72 -12.22 17.93
C VAL A 182 -12.70 -12.50 19.07
N LEU A 183 -13.91 -11.93 19.03
CA LEU A 183 -14.98 -12.16 20.00
C LEU A 183 -16.04 -13.13 19.46
N GLY A 184 -15.77 -13.81 18.34
CA GLY A 184 -16.71 -14.76 17.75
C GLY A 184 -17.85 -14.09 16.96
N ARG A 185 -17.85 -12.77 16.77
CA ARG A 185 -18.95 -12.05 16.12
C ARG A 185 -18.78 -12.06 14.61
N ASN A 186 -19.89 -12.22 13.88
CA ASN A 186 -19.91 -12.10 12.43
C ASN A 186 -19.81 -10.62 12.02
N ARG A 187 -18.81 -10.32 11.18
CA ARG A 187 -18.52 -8.97 10.69
C ARG A 187 -18.34 -9.01 9.18
N SER A 188 -18.84 -8.01 8.48
CA SER A 188 -18.60 -7.88 7.04
C SER A 188 -17.11 -7.70 6.75
N MET A 189 -16.60 -8.35 5.70
CA MET A 189 -15.23 -8.12 5.22
C MET A 189 -14.97 -6.66 4.86
N GLU A 190 -15.98 -5.95 4.36
CA GLU A 190 -15.90 -4.52 4.05
C GLU A 190 -15.63 -3.65 5.29
N SER A 191 -15.93 -4.14 6.49
CA SER A 191 -15.60 -3.42 7.73
C SER A 191 -14.09 -3.34 8.02
N LEU A 192 -13.26 -4.10 7.30
CA LEU A 192 -11.80 -4.02 7.34
C LEU A 192 -11.24 -2.93 6.40
N ARG A 193 -12.08 -2.29 5.57
CA ARG A 193 -11.64 -1.14 4.77
C ARG A 193 -11.17 -0.04 5.71
N PRO A 194 -9.92 0.45 5.60
CA PRO A 194 -9.38 1.44 6.52
C PRO A 194 -10.21 2.72 6.51
N TYR A 195 -10.40 3.32 5.34
CA TYR A 195 -11.18 4.54 5.22
C TYR A 195 -12.67 4.25 5.01
N GLN A 196 -13.47 4.39 6.07
CA GLN A 196 -14.93 4.17 6.04
C GLN A 196 -15.75 5.43 5.76
N GLY A 197 -15.11 6.54 5.41
CA GLY A 197 -15.80 7.79 5.10
C GLY A 197 -16.75 7.68 3.90
N ARG A 198 -17.75 8.56 3.85
CA ARG A 198 -18.78 8.59 2.79
C ARG A 198 -18.28 9.20 1.47
N ASN A 199 -17.15 9.91 1.48
CA ASN A 199 -16.63 10.55 0.28
C ASN A 199 -16.10 9.50 -0.70
N GLN A 200 -16.71 9.44 -1.88
CA GLN A 200 -16.38 8.43 -2.89
C GLN A 200 -14.95 8.57 -3.43
N ARG A 201 -14.38 9.78 -3.42
CA ARG A 201 -13.00 10.05 -3.89
C ARG A 201 -11.94 9.26 -3.11
N PHE A 202 -12.22 8.94 -1.84
CA PHE A 202 -11.27 8.29 -0.96
C PHE A 202 -11.56 6.80 -0.75
N ARG A 203 -12.45 6.19 -1.55
CA ARG A 203 -12.80 4.76 -1.40
C ARG A 203 -11.63 3.82 -1.62
N GLY A 204 -10.71 4.17 -2.51
CA GLY A 204 -9.49 3.41 -2.75
C GLY A 204 -8.36 3.69 -1.75
N MET A 205 -8.58 4.56 -0.76
CA MET A 205 -7.55 4.92 0.21
C MET A 205 -7.27 3.75 1.15
N ASN A 206 -6.01 3.30 1.15
CA ASN A 206 -5.51 2.29 2.08
C ASN A 206 -4.54 2.94 3.05
N THR A 207 -5.04 3.62 4.08
CA THR A 207 -4.20 4.32 5.05
C THR A 207 -3.47 3.34 5.96
N TRP A 208 -2.27 3.71 6.39
CA TRP A 208 -1.66 3.04 7.54
C TRP A 208 -2.52 3.27 8.78
N GLN A 209 -2.72 2.21 9.54
CA GLN A 209 -3.37 2.25 10.83
C GLN A 209 -2.31 2.26 11.93
N TYR A 210 -2.45 3.17 12.88
CA TYR A 210 -1.45 3.40 13.92
C TYR A 210 -2.08 3.66 15.28
N ARG A 211 -1.43 3.14 16.33
CA ARG A 211 -1.78 3.43 17.73
C ARG A 211 -0.57 3.30 18.67
N SER A 212 -0.24 4.37 19.39
CA SER A 212 0.79 4.38 20.44
C SER A 212 0.26 4.43 21.87
N SER A 213 -1.05 4.62 22.07
CA SER A 213 -1.64 4.73 23.41
C SER A 213 -2.78 3.75 23.68
N GLY A 214 -3.07 3.54 24.97
CA GLY A 214 -4.15 2.67 25.44
C GLY A 214 -3.71 1.23 25.73
N LEU A 215 -4.52 0.54 26.54
CA LEU A 215 -4.23 -0.80 27.06
C LEU A 215 -4.61 -1.93 26.09
N ASN A 216 -5.47 -1.66 25.10
CA ASN A 216 -5.92 -2.64 24.12
C ASN A 216 -5.02 -2.63 22.88
N ARG A 217 -3.74 -2.94 23.09
CA ARG A 217 -2.69 -2.97 22.05
C ARG A 217 -1.92 -4.28 22.07
N PHE A 218 -1.37 -4.65 20.92
CA PHE A 218 -0.51 -5.83 20.81
C PHE A 218 0.89 -5.52 21.34
N ASN A 219 1.43 -4.35 21.00
CA ASN A 219 2.74 -3.87 21.44
C ASN A 219 2.59 -2.87 22.60
N GLN A 220 2.57 -3.37 23.85
CA GLN A 220 2.38 -2.54 25.04
C GLN A 220 3.56 -1.60 25.33
N GLN A 221 4.78 -1.99 24.95
CA GLN A 221 6.01 -1.22 25.19
C GLN A 221 6.41 -0.31 24.03
N SER A 222 5.69 -0.37 22.90
CA SER A 222 6.01 0.39 21.70
C SER A 222 4.72 0.93 21.06
N PHE A 223 4.48 0.69 19.78
CA PHE A 223 3.29 1.07 19.01
C PHE A 223 2.76 -0.09 18.17
N ASP A 224 1.46 -0.03 17.86
CA ASP A 224 0.84 -0.90 16.86
C ASP A 224 0.81 -0.14 15.52
N LEU A 225 1.35 -0.76 14.47
CA LEU A 225 1.31 -0.26 13.10
C LEU A 225 0.89 -1.39 12.16
N TRP A 226 -0.11 -1.14 11.31
CA TRP A 226 -0.58 -2.14 10.35
C TRP A 226 -1.26 -1.54 9.12
N ALA A 227 -1.33 -2.35 8.07
CA ALA A 227 -2.12 -2.08 6.87
C ALA A 227 -2.85 -3.36 6.43
N ASP A 228 -4.06 -3.19 5.92
CA ASP A 228 -4.91 -4.27 5.43
C ASP A 228 -4.90 -4.28 3.89
N LEU A 229 -4.61 -5.43 3.28
CA LEU A 229 -4.33 -5.59 1.86
C LEU A 229 -5.24 -6.63 1.24
N VAL A 230 -5.92 -6.27 0.17
CA VAL A 230 -6.84 -7.17 -0.51
C VAL A 230 -6.11 -7.87 -1.64
N ILE A 231 -6.05 -9.20 -1.58
CA ILE A 231 -5.41 -10.03 -2.60
C ILE A 231 -6.32 -11.21 -2.90
N GLY A 232 -6.90 -11.22 -4.10
CA GLY A 232 -7.99 -12.15 -4.44
C GLY A 232 -9.21 -11.89 -3.53
N ASN A 233 -9.71 -12.95 -2.89
CA ASN A 233 -10.84 -12.90 -1.96
C ASN A 233 -10.41 -12.86 -0.49
N LYS A 234 -9.13 -12.58 -0.22
CA LYS A 234 -8.55 -12.57 1.13
C LYS A 234 -8.05 -11.18 1.47
N ILE A 235 -8.10 -10.85 2.76
CA ILE A 235 -7.50 -9.63 3.31
C ILE A 235 -6.33 -10.04 4.18
N TYR A 236 -5.15 -9.49 3.89
CA TYR A 236 -3.92 -9.72 4.62
C TYR A 236 -3.60 -8.49 5.46
N ARG A 237 -3.45 -8.66 6.77
CA ARG A 237 -2.98 -7.62 7.69
C ARG A 237 -1.49 -7.75 7.93
N VAL A 238 -0.72 -6.90 7.27
CA VAL A 238 0.71 -6.73 7.54
C VAL A 238 0.84 -5.80 8.75
N ASN A 239 1.61 -6.22 9.76
CA ASN A 239 1.65 -5.57 11.07
C ASN A 239 3.03 -5.74 11.75
N ASN A 240 3.30 -4.93 12.78
CA ASN A 240 4.58 -4.92 13.49
C ASN A 240 4.60 -5.74 14.81
N TRP A 241 3.58 -6.55 15.09
CA TRP A 241 3.53 -7.43 16.28
C TRP A 241 3.54 -8.92 15.94
N SER A 242 3.59 -9.27 14.66
CA SER A 242 3.66 -10.65 14.18
C SER A 242 4.54 -10.75 12.94
N THR A 243 5.30 -11.83 12.85
CA THR A 243 6.14 -12.11 11.67
C THR A 243 5.34 -12.55 10.45
N GLN A 244 4.11 -13.03 10.65
CA GLN A 244 3.22 -13.46 9.57
C GLN A 244 2.01 -12.52 9.48
N PRO A 245 1.56 -12.18 8.26
CA PRO A 245 0.33 -11.41 8.10
C PRO A 245 -0.86 -12.19 8.65
N LYS A 246 -1.75 -11.50 9.37
CA LYS A 246 -3.05 -12.08 9.74
C LYS A 246 -3.95 -12.13 8.52
N VAL A 247 -4.56 -13.28 8.25
CA VAL A 247 -5.41 -13.48 7.07
C VAL A 247 -6.87 -13.48 7.48
N PHE A 248 -7.70 -12.74 6.74
CA PHE A 248 -9.15 -12.77 6.84
C PHE A 248 -9.73 -13.32 5.54
N GLU A 249 -10.59 -14.32 5.68
CA GLU A 249 -11.26 -15.00 4.58
C GLU A 249 -12.76 -15.00 4.85
N ALA A 250 -13.57 -14.92 3.78
CA ALA A 250 -15.00 -15.06 3.91
C ALA A 250 -15.32 -16.45 4.46
N LEU A 251 -16.18 -16.50 5.49
CA LEU A 251 -16.77 -17.75 5.94
C LEU A 251 -17.48 -18.40 4.75
N THR A 252 -17.19 -19.67 4.51
CA THR A 252 -17.95 -20.48 3.56
C THR A 252 -19.40 -20.53 4.03
N GLN A 253 -20.34 -20.13 3.17
CA GLN A 253 -21.76 -20.33 3.47
C GLN A 253 -22.00 -21.84 3.58
N PRO A 254 -22.71 -22.31 4.63
CA PRO A 254 -23.03 -23.72 4.81
C PRO A 254 -23.89 -24.26 3.67
#